data_AF-A0A6G3DBS2-F1
#
_entry.id   AF-A0A6G3DBS2-F1
#
_cell.length_a   1.000
_cell.length_b   1.000
_cell.length_c   1.000
_cell.angle_alpha   90.00
_cell.angle_beta   90.00
_cell.angle_gamma   90.00
#
_symmetry.space_group_name_H-M   'P 1'
#
loop_
_entity.id
_entity.type
_entity.pdbx_description
1 polymer ?
#
loop_
_entity_poly.entity_id
_entity_poly.type
_entity_poly.pdbx_seq_one_letter_code
_entity_poly.pdbx_strand_id
1 'polypeptide(L)'
;IIDGVRAASPRDPAPWVIVAEALESHDELEAAHETFTEGARLLLTDVQEPPYSTHPLLYGRHRVRRMLGLPHDEWDALADTLHTMPVSLDELHDPKRVWSLGSEDPADLEAEISRLRAELGAYREALSRPFPVAMLHWPAGELAELIEAYPALSSEYPSYEEHLATIEAALRELAASGTPNLGVVPGTVPSYEAFAASEGASPTDPALLPQYATTLAARGLAVAWPPQRGAACWCGSQRPYGECHGTEGAVATDR
;
A
#
# COMPACT_ATOMS: atom_id res chain seq x y z
N ILE A 1 -36.17 26.11 -5.83
CA ILE A 1 -35.55 25.04 -5.01
C ILE A 1 -34.21 25.50 -4.47
N ILE A 2 -33.30 26.00 -5.32
CA ILE A 2 -32.00 26.58 -4.95
C ILE A 2 -32.13 27.63 -3.83
N ASP A 3 -32.95 28.66 -4.03
CA ASP A 3 -33.16 29.72 -3.01
C ASP A 3 -33.74 29.18 -1.69
N GLY A 4 -34.52 28.11 -1.76
CA GLY A 4 -35.09 27.46 -0.58
C GLY A 4 -34.03 26.74 0.25
N VAL A 5 -33.08 26.05 -0.39
CA VAL A 5 -31.95 25.41 0.30
C VAL A 5 -31.03 26.48 0.91
N ARG A 6 -30.70 27.53 0.17
CA ARG A 6 -29.90 28.65 0.68
C ARG A 6 -30.54 29.31 1.90
N ALA A 7 -31.83 29.65 1.81
CA ALA A 7 -32.58 30.27 2.90
C ALA A 7 -32.72 29.35 4.13
N ALA A 8 -32.90 28.04 3.92
CA ALA A 8 -33.03 27.09 5.02
C ALA A 8 -31.70 26.74 5.69
N SER A 9 -30.58 26.93 4.98
CA SER A 9 -29.22 26.62 5.46
C SER A 9 -29.13 25.25 6.18
N PRO A 10 -29.52 24.15 5.49
CA PRO A 10 -29.59 22.84 6.12
C PRO A 10 -28.20 22.39 6.61
N ARG A 11 -28.18 21.76 7.79
CA ARG A 11 -26.96 21.18 8.39
C ARG A 11 -26.64 19.77 7.87
N ASP A 12 -27.50 19.22 7.03
CA ASP A 12 -27.26 18.02 6.26
C ASP A 12 -26.55 18.40 4.95
N PRO A 13 -25.47 17.71 4.53
CA PRO A 13 -24.79 17.97 3.27
C PRO A 13 -25.62 17.61 2.03
N ALA A 14 -26.55 16.66 2.11
CA ALA A 14 -27.24 16.11 0.94
C ALA A 14 -28.04 17.15 0.12
N PRO A 15 -28.82 18.07 0.74
CA PRO A 15 -29.52 19.12 -0.01
C PRO A 15 -28.58 20.03 -0.83
N TRP A 16 -27.40 20.33 -0.31
CA TRP A 16 -26.40 21.13 -1.00
C TRP A 16 -25.79 20.39 -2.20
N VAL A 17 -25.42 19.12 -2.01
CA VAL A 17 -24.89 18.25 -3.07
C VAL A 17 -25.91 18.10 -4.19
N ILE A 18 -27.16 17.73 -3.87
CA ILE A 18 -28.21 17.50 -4.86
C ILE A 18 -28.47 18.75 -5.70
N VAL A 19 -28.52 19.93 -5.09
CA VAL A 19 -28.74 21.17 -5.83
C VAL A 19 -27.53 21.51 -6.71
N ALA A 20 -26.31 21.37 -6.19
CA ALA A 20 -25.10 21.68 -6.93
C ALA A 20 -24.89 20.74 -8.13
N GLU A 21 -25.12 19.43 -7.97
CA GLU A 21 -25.06 18.46 -9.07
C GLU A 21 -26.18 18.65 -10.09
N ALA A 22 -27.36 19.10 -9.64
CA ALA A 22 -28.43 19.47 -10.56
C ALA A 22 -28.04 20.69 -11.41
N LEU A 23 -27.41 21.71 -10.83
CA LEU A 23 -26.88 22.86 -11.56
C LEU A 23 -25.77 22.46 -12.53
N GLU A 24 -24.83 21.62 -12.07
CA GLU A 24 -23.74 21.09 -12.88
C GLU A 24 -24.27 20.35 -14.12
N SER A 25 -25.28 19.48 -13.96
CA SER A 25 -25.86 18.73 -15.08
C SER A 25 -26.62 19.58 -16.09
N HIS A 26 -26.96 20.83 -15.74
CA HIS A 26 -27.56 21.82 -16.65
C HIS A 26 -26.52 22.82 -17.19
N ASP A 27 -25.22 22.54 -17.02
CA ASP A 27 -24.11 23.39 -17.46
C ASP A 27 -24.07 24.77 -16.76
N GLU A 28 -24.70 24.89 -15.57
CA GLU A 28 -24.63 26.09 -14.73
C GLU A 28 -23.46 25.99 -13.73
N LEU A 29 -22.24 25.88 -14.28
CA LEU A 29 -21.03 25.54 -13.52
C LEU A 29 -20.69 26.58 -12.43
N GLU A 30 -20.84 27.87 -12.69
CA GLU A 30 -20.59 28.91 -11.68
C GLU A 30 -21.56 28.79 -10.50
N ALA A 31 -22.85 28.58 -10.77
CA ALA A 31 -23.87 28.41 -9.75
C ALA A 31 -23.68 27.10 -8.95
N ALA A 32 -23.25 26.03 -9.62
CA ALA A 32 -22.88 24.77 -8.98
C ALA A 32 -21.69 24.97 -8.03
N HIS A 33 -20.63 25.65 -8.49
CA HIS A 33 -19.45 25.95 -7.67
C HIS A 33 -19.80 26.82 -6.45
N GLU A 34 -20.64 27.84 -6.62
CA GLU A 34 -21.13 28.66 -5.51
C GLU A 34 -21.89 27.81 -4.49
N THR A 35 -22.80 26.94 -4.95
CA THR A 35 -23.61 26.08 -4.07
C THR A 35 -22.75 25.09 -3.30
N PHE A 36 -21.81 24.41 -3.95
CA PHE A 36 -20.84 23.54 -3.27
C PHE A 36 -20.01 24.31 -2.25
N THR A 37 -19.56 25.52 -2.61
CA THR A 37 -18.75 26.37 -1.73
C THR A 37 -19.54 26.84 -0.52
N GLU A 38 -20.82 27.21 -0.68
CA GLU A 38 -21.71 27.59 0.43
C GLU A 38 -21.93 26.41 1.39
N GLY A 39 -22.24 25.23 0.87
CA GLY A 39 -22.38 24.01 1.68
C GLY A 39 -21.09 23.67 2.44
N ALA A 40 -19.94 23.75 1.76
CA ALA A 40 -18.64 23.54 2.40
C ALA A 40 -18.34 24.60 3.48
N ARG A 41 -18.62 25.89 3.25
CA ARG A 41 -18.46 26.93 4.30
C ARG A 41 -19.33 26.64 5.51
N LEU A 42 -20.58 26.23 5.30
CA LEU A 42 -21.52 26.00 6.40
C LEU A 42 -21.14 24.79 7.26
N LEU A 43 -20.56 23.74 6.65
CA LEU A 43 -20.38 22.43 7.27
C LEU A 43 -18.93 22.08 7.59
N LEU A 44 -17.95 22.71 6.95
CA LEU A 44 -16.54 22.31 7.01
C LEU A 44 -15.60 23.41 7.54
N THR A 45 -16.07 24.64 7.74
CA THR A 45 -15.26 25.67 8.39
C THR A 45 -14.91 25.24 9.81
N ASP A 46 -13.61 25.33 10.14
CA ASP A 46 -13.02 24.92 11.43
C ASP A 46 -13.19 23.43 11.78
N VAL A 47 -13.51 22.58 10.79
CA VAL A 47 -13.61 21.12 10.96
C VAL A 47 -12.29 20.47 10.54
N GLN A 48 -11.51 20.03 11.53
CA GLN A 48 -10.19 19.45 11.31
C GLN A 48 -10.26 18.09 10.57
N GLU A 49 -11.27 17.28 10.87
CA GLU A 49 -11.52 15.99 10.21
C GLU A 49 -12.95 15.97 9.64
N PRO A 50 -13.12 16.29 8.34
CA PRO A 50 -14.42 16.27 7.68
C PRO A 50 -15.10 14.89 7.78
N PRO A 51 -16.34 14.81 8.29
CA PRO A 51 -17.10 13.56 8.30
C PRO A 51 -17.28 13.00 6.89
N TYR A 52 -17.28 11.67 6.73
CA TYR A 52 -17.42 11.02 5.42
C TYR A 52 -18.64 11.51 4.61
N SER A 53 -19.76 11.81 5.28
CA SER A 53 -20.97 12.33 4.64
C SER A 53 -20.80 13.69 3.94
N THR A 54 -19.74 14.42 4.27
CA THR A 54 -19.44 15.76 3.71
C THR A 54 -18.44 15.72 2.56
N HIS A 55 -17.74 14.61 2.36
CA HIS A 55 -16.74 14.46 1.29
C HIS A 55 -17.32 14.75 -0.12
N PRO A 56 -18.58 14.37 -0.45
CA PRO A 56 -19.16 14.72 -1.75
C PRO A 56 -19.20 16.22 -2.05
N LEU A 57 -19.27 17.09 -1.04
CA LEU A 57 -19.20 18.55 -1.25
C LEU A 57 -17.82 18.98 -1.76
N LEU A 58 -16.76 18.41 -1.19
CA LEU A 58 -15.37 18.71 -1.58
C LEU A 58 -15.07 18.13 -2.96
N TYR A 59 -15.48 16.89 -3.23
CA TYR A 59 -15.25 16.25 -4.53
C TYR A 59 -16.04 16.92 -5.65
N GLY A 60 -17.32 17.23 -5.43
CA GLY A 60 -18.14 17.96 -6.39
C GLY A 60 -17.58 19.37 -6.65
N ARG A 61 -17.13 20.07 -5.61
CA ARG A 61 -16.46 21.36 -5.74
C ARG A 61 -15.19 21.28 -6.58
N HIS A 62 -14.30 20.33 -6.27
CA HIS A 62 -13.07 20.11 -7.02
C HIS A 62 -13.39 19.88 -8.50
N ARG A 63 -14.38 19.02 -8.81
CA ARG A 63 -14.79 18.71 -10.19
C ARG A 63 -15.25 19.96 -10.95
N VAL A 64 -16.15 20.75 -10.38
CA VAL A 64 -16.66 21.96 -11.03
C VAL A 64 -15.56 23.02 -11.20
N ARG A 65 -14.65 23.17 -10.23
CA ARG A 65 -13.50 24.08 -10.36
C ARG A 65 -12.55 23.69 -11.48
N ARG A 66 -12.31 22.38 -11.66
CA ARG A 66 -11.54 21.86 -12.81
C ARG A 66 -12.20 22.21 -14.14
N MET A 67 -13.52 22.03 -14.25
CA MET A 67 -14.27 22.39 -15.46
C MET A 67 -14.25 23.90 -15.74
N LEU A 68 -14.29 24.74 -14.70
CA LEU A 68 -14.16 26.20 -14.80
C LEU A 68 -12.70 26.68 -15.03
N GLY A 69 -11.71 25.78 -15.00
CA GLY A 69 -10.29 26.13 -15.14
C GLY A 69 -9.73 26.94 -13.96
N LEU A 70 -10.35 26.83 -12.77
CA LEU A 70 -9.89 27.52 -11.57
C LEU A 70 -8.68 26.80 -10.95
N PRO A 71 -7.71 27.53 -10.35
CA PRO A 71 -6.58 26.92 -9.67
C PRO A 71 -7.04 26.21 -8.39
N HIS A 72 -6.30 25.18 -7.95
CA HIS A 72 -6.61 24.49 -6.69
C HIS A 72 -6.45 25.44 -5.49
N ASP A 73 -7.32 25.28 -4.50
CA ASP A 73 -7.21 25.92 -3.19
C ASP A 73 -7.14 24.90 -2.05
N GLU A 74 -7.19 25.39 -0.80
CA GLU A 74 -7.05 24.58 0.41
C GLU A 74 -8.10 23.46 0.52
N TRP A 75 -9.30 23.68 -0.03
CA TRP A 75 -10.34 22.65 -0.03
C TRP A 75 -10.16 21.62 -1.13
N ASP A 76 -9.55 22.01 -2.24
CA ASP A 76 -9.15 21.05 -3.28
C ASP A 76 -8.01 20.17 -2.76
N ALA A 77 -7.03 20.75 -2.06
CA ALA A 77 -5.97 19.99 -1.39
C ALA A 77 -6.53 19.07 -0.29
N LEU A 78 -7.51 19.53 0.49
CA LEU A 78 -8.20 18.70 1.48
C LEU A 78 -8.94 17.54 0.79
N ALA A 79 -9.62 17.79 -0.33
CA ALA A 79 -10.27 16.77 -1.14
C ALA A 79 -9.27 15.68 -1.57
N ASP A 80 -8.09 16.08 -2.05
CA ASP A 80 -7.02 15.14 -2.45
C ASP A 80 -6.55 14.28 -1.28
N THR A 81 -6.45 14.83 -0.06
CA THR A 81 -6.03 14.05 1.12
C THR A 81 -7.09 13.04 1.59
N LEU A 82 -8.38 13.35 1.39
CA LEU A 82 -9.50 12.49 1.79
C LEU A 82 -9.77 11.38 0.76
N HIS A 83 -9.33 11.58 -0.48
CA HIS A 83 -9.53 10.64 -1.57
C HIS A 83 -8.51 9.49 -1.50
N THR A 84 -8.97 8.30 -1.14
CA THR A 84 -8.10 7.12 -0.92
C THR A 84 -7.97 6.20 -2.13
N MET A 85 -8.63 6.52 -3.25
CA MET A 85 -8.57 5.66 -4.43
C MET A 85 -7.22 5.83 -5.17
N PRO A 86 -6.77 4.82 -5.93
CA PRO A 86 -5.45 4.86 -6.58
C PRO A 86 -5.30 5.88 -7.72
N VAL A 87 -6.43 6.39 -8.25
CA VAL A 87 -6.48 7.40 -9.31
C VAL A 87 -6.79 8.75 -8.68
N SER A 88 -6.01 9.79 -8.96
CA SER A 88 -6.19 11.12 -8.33
C SER A 88 -7.51 11.79 -8.74
N LEU A 89 -7.99 12.74 -7.93
CA LEU A 89 -9.16 13.55 -8.28
C LEU A 89 -8.91 14.40 -9.53
N ASP A 90 -7.70 14.91 -9.72
CA ASP A 90 -7.29 15.60 -10.95
C ASP A 90 -7.50 14.75 -12.21
N GLU A 91 -7.16 13.46 -12.13
CA GLU A 91 -7.29 12.54 -13.25
C GLU A 91 -8.74 12.08 -13.43
N LEU A 92 -9.52 11.95 -12.35
CA LEU A 92 -10.95 11.61 -12.42
C LEU A 92 -11.79 12.77 -12.95
N HIS A 93 -11.42 14.00 -12.59
CA HIS A 93 -12.13 15.22 -12.96
C HIS A 93 -11.51 15.93 -14.17
N ASP A 94 -10.62 15.28 -14.91
CA ASP A 94 -10.10 15.81 -16.17
C ASP A 94 -11.26 15.91 -17.19
N PRO A 95 -11.62 17.12 -17.66
CA PRO A 95 -12.71 17.30 -18.62
C PRO A 95 -12.51 16.48 -19.91
N LYS A 96 -11.28 16.26 -20.35
CA LYS A 96 -11.00 15.42 -21.53
C LYS A 96 -11.33 13.95 -21.29
N ARG A 97 -11.09 13.47 -20.07
CA ARG A 97 -11.41 12.08 -19.68
C ARG A 97 -12.90 11.90 -19.50
N VAL A 98 -13.57 12.83 -18.80
CA VAL A 98 -15.03 12.82 -18.61
C VAL A 98 -15.74 12.87 -19.97
N TRP A 99 -15.25 13.70 -20.90
CA TRP A 99 -15.74 13.77 -22.27
C TRP A 99 -15.51 12.46 -23.03
N SER A 100 -14.31 11.87 -22.94
CA SER A 100 -13.98 10.60 -23.60
C SER A 100 -14.82 9.42 -23.10
N LEU A 101 -15.16 9.37 -21.81
CA LEU A 101 -16.00 8.31 -21.23
C LEU A 101 -17.48 8.43 -21.59
N GLY A 102 -17.95 9.64 -21.93
CA GLY A 102 -19.28 9.91 -22.47
C GLY A 102 -19.34 9.97 -24.00
N SER A 103 -18.21 9.79 -24.69
CA SER A 103 -18.11 9.89 -26.15
C SER A 103 -18.69 8.65 -26.82
N GLU A 104 -19.52 8.84 -27.85
CA GLU A 104 -19.91 7.78 -28.77
C GLU A 104 -18.90 7.58 -29.91
N ASP A 105 -17.82 8.39 -29.96
CA ASP A 105 -16.77 8.26 -30.96
C ASP A 105 -15.92 6.99 -30.68
N PRO A 106 -15.87 6.02 -31.62
CA PRO A 106 -15.08 4.82 -31.46
C PRO A 106 -13.59 5.07 -31.21
N ALA A 107 -13.02 6.15 -31.75
CA ALA A 107 -11.59 6.44 -31.60
C ALA A 107 -11.23 6.87 -30.17
N ASP A 108 -12.07 7.70 -29.55
CA ASP A 108 -11.90 8.12 -28.16
C ASP A 108 -12.03 6.93 -27.19
N LEU A 109 -13.03 6.07 -27.43
CA LEU A 109 -13.24 4.86 -26.63
C LEU A 109 -12.08 3.87 -26.75
N GLU A 110 -11.53 3.66 -27.95
CA GLU A 110 -10.38 2.77 -28.16
C GLU A 110 -9.12 3.29 -27.46
N ALA A 111 -8.90 4.61 -27.46
CA ALA A 111 -7.80 5.25 -26.76
C ALA A 111 -7.92 5.06 -25.23
N GLU A 112 -9.12 5.27 -24.66
CA GLU A 112 -9.34 5.09 -23.22
C GLU A 112 -9.26 3.60 -22.81
N ILE A 113 -9.81 2.68 -23.60
CA ILE A 113 -9.67 1.23 -23.37
C ILE A 113 -8.19 0.83 -23.39
N SER A 114 -7.40 1.36 -24.33
CA SER A 114 -5.97 1.06 -24.44
C SER A 114 -5.20 1.55 -23.21
N ARG A 115 -5.52 2.75 -22.72
CA ARG A 115 -4.94 3.32 -21.50
C ARG A 115 -5.29 2.49 -20.27
N LEU A 116 -6.58 2.18 -20.06
CA LEU A 116 -7.05 1.35 -18.95
C LEU A 116 -6.43 -0.05 -18.97
N ARG A 117 -6.22 -0.64 -20.15
CA ARG A 117 -5.51 -1.91 -20.29
C ARG A 117 -4.04 -1.82 -19.90
N ALA A 118 -3.36 -0.72 -20.26
CA ALA A 118 -1.97 -0.49 -19.87
C ALA A 118 -1.83 -0.29 -18.35
N GLU A 119 -2.73 0.49 -17.75
CA GLU A 119 -2.80 0.70 -16.30
C GLU A 119 -3.06 -0.62 -15.56
N LEU A 120 -4.07 -1.39 -16.01
CA LEU A 120 -4.37 -2.72 -15.47
C LEU A 120 -3.19 -3.68 -15.64
N GLY A 121 -2.43 -3.57 -16.74
CA GLY A 121 -1.19 -4.31 -16.97
C GLY A 121 -0.12 -3.99 -15.93
N ALA A 122 0.13 -2.72 -15.65
CA ALA A 122 1.10 -2.28 -14.65
C ALA A 122 0.68 -2.69 -13.22
N TYR A 123 -0.61 -2.57 -12.88
CA TYR A 123 -1.13 -3.07 -11.59
C TYR A 123 -1.00 -4.59 -11.48
N ARG A 124 -1.34 -5.32 -12.54
CA ARG A 124 -1.16 -6.77 -12.59
C ARG A 124 0.29 -7.15 -12.44
N GLU A 125 1.23 -6.45 -13.06
CA GLU A 125 2.67 -6.70 -12.93
C GLU A 125 3.15 -6.45 -11.50
N ALA A 126 2.69 -5.37 -10.85
CA ALA A 126 3.00 -5.08 -9.44
C ALA A 126 2.45 -6.17 -8.50
N LEU A 127 1.23 -6.65 -8.74
CA LEU A 127 0.60 -7.73 -7.98
C LEU A 127 1.12 -9.13 -8.34
N SER A 128 1.64 -9.29 -9.56
CA SER A 128 2.21 -10.52 -10.12
C SER A 128 3.72 -10.62 -9.88
N ARG A 129 4.34 -9.66 -9.16
CA ARG A 129 5.71 -9.86 -8.70
C ARG A 129 5.73 -11.18 -7.93
N PRO A 130 6.54 -12.17 -8.34
CA PRO A 130 6.65 -13.40 -7.57
C PRO A 130 7.01 -13.01 -6.14
N PHE A 131 6.33 -13.62 -5.16
CA PHE A 131 6.60 -13.40 -3.74
C PHE A 131 8.11 -13.50 -3.52
N PRO A 132 8.69 -12.61 -2.69
CA PRO A 132 10.12 -12.55 -2.58
C PRO A 132 10.68 -13.92 -2.19
N VAL A 133 11.80 -14.31 -2.80
CA VAL A 133 12.56 -15.47 -2.31
C VAL A 133 13.08 -15.07 -0.94
N ALA A 134 12.47 -15.63 0.10
CA ALA A 134 12.63 -15.16 1.45
C ALA A 134 13.32 -16.20 2.34
N MET A 135 14.25 -15.72 3.17
CA MET A 135 14.88 -16.52 4.20
C MET A 135 14.14 -16.38 5.53
N LEU A 136 13.94 -17.50 6.23
CA LEU A 136 13.31 -17.52 7.55
C LEU A 136 14.27 -16.96 8.60
N HIS A 137 13.84 -15.94 9.33
CA HIS A 137 14.52 -15.42 10.50
C HIS A 137 13.73 -15.73 11.76
N TRP A 138 14.31 -16.52 12.66
CA TRP A 138 13.88 -16.61 14.05
C TRP A 138 14.46 -15.44 14.86
N PRO A 139 13.64 -14.56 15.46
CA PRO A 139 14.11 -13.65 16.51
C PRO A 139 14.73 -14.43 17.67
N ALA A 140 15.70 -13.85 18.40
CA ALA A 140 16.48 -14.57 19.41
C ALA A 140 15.61 -15.30 20.47
N GLY A 141 14.52 -14.68 20.93
CA GLY A 141 13.59 -15.30 21.88
C GLY A 141 12.85 -16.50 21.27
N GLU A 142 12.36 -16.34 20.04
CA GLU A 142 11.65 -17.40 19.30
C GLU A 142 12.58 -18.56 18.95
N LEU A 143 13.85 -18.29 18.62
CA LEU A 143 14.82 -19.35 18.36
C LEU A 143 15.10 -20.18 19.63
N ALA A 144 15.26 -19.50 20.77
CA ALA A 144 15.46 -20.18 22.05
C ALA A 144 14.25 -21.06 22.41
N GLU A 145 13.04 -20.53 22.24
CA GLU A 145 11.79 -21.26 22.46
C GLU A 145 11.66 -22.46 21.50
N LEU A 146 12.00 -22.28 20.21
CA LEU A 146 11.94 -23.33 19.21
C LEU A 146 12.86 -24.50 19.56
N ILE A 147 14.10 -24.22 19.97
CA ILE A 147 15.07 -25.25 20.33
C ILE A 147 14.71 -25.93 21.66
N GLU A 148 14.11 -25.21 22.61
CA GLU A 148 13.61 -25.79 23.86
C GLU A 148 12.44 -26.76 23.59
N ALA A 149 11.47 -26.36 22.77
CA ALA A 149 10.32 -27.18 22.41
C ALA A 149 10.68 -28.35 21.47
N TYR A 150 11.64 -28.13 20.56
CA TYR A 150 12.05 -29.07 19.52
C TYR A 150 13.58 -29.25 19.45
N PRO A 151 14.21 -29.92 20.45
CA PRO A 151 15.67 -30.05 20.52
C PRO A 151 16.33 -30.70 19.29
N ALA A 152 15.57 -31.48 18.52
CA ALA A 152 16.04 -32.07 17.26
C ALA A 152 16.45 -31.03 16.21
N LEU A 153 15.93 -29.79 16.28
CA LEU A 153 16.29 -28.70 15.36
C LEU A 153 17.60 -27.99 15.72
N SER A 154 18.27 -28.37 16.81
CA SER A 154 19.55 -27.78 17.22
C SER A 154 20.69 -28.02 16.22
N SER A 155 20.59 -29.05 15.37
CA SER A 155 21.54 -29.25 14.27
C SER A 155 21.36 -28.23 13.14
N GLU A 156 20.12 -27.78 12.91
CA GLU A 156 19.80 -26.74 11.92
C GLU A 156 20.13 -25.34 12.44
N TYR A 157 19.98 -25.13 13.75
CA TYR A 157 20.28 -23.86 14.40
C TYR A 157 21.24 -24.05 15.59
N PRO A 158 22.55 -24.22 15.34
CA PRO A 158 23.52 -24.46 16.40
C PRO A 158 23.71 -23.24 17.32
N SER A 159 23.59 -22.03 16.76
CA SER A 159 23.63 -20.77 17.51
C SER A 159 22.83 -19.66 16.80
N TYR A 160 22.48 -18.60 17.55
CA TYR A 160 21.78 -17.45 16.96
C TYR A 160 22.67 -16.69 15.98
N GLU A 161 23.96 -16.55 16.29
CA GLU A 161 24.94 -15.88 15.44
C GLU A 161 25.12 -16.61 14.10
N GLU A 162 25.20 -17.94 14.13
CA GLU A 162 25.33 -18.77 12.94
C GLU A 162 24.05 -18.77 12.07
N HIS A 163 22.89 -18.74 12.72
CA HIS A 163 21.60 -18.55 12.04
C HIS A 163 21.58 -17.22 11.25
N LEU A 164 21.98 -16.11 11.88
CA LEU A 164 22.05 -14.81 11.21
C LEU A 164 23.07 -14.80 10.06
N ALA A 165 24.25 -15.39 10.27
CA ALA A 165 25.29 -15.49 9.24
C ALA A 165 24.83 -16.31 8.03
N THR A 166 24.13 -17.43 8.28
CA THR A 166 23.57 -18.30 7.23
C THR A 166 22.54 -17.57 6.37
N ILE A 167 21.63 -16.79 6.99
CA ILE A 167 20.66 -15.97 6.26
C ILE A 167 21.36 -14.96 5.36
N GLU A 168 22.31 -14.19 5.90
CA GLU A 168 23.01 -13.15 5.13
C GLU A 168 23.82 -13.76 3.97
N ALA A 169 24.50 -14.88 4.22
CA ALA A 169 25.28 -15.58 3.20
C ALA A 169 24.38 -16.09 2.07
N ALA A 170 23.27 -16.75 2.40
CA ALA A 170 22.31 -17.25 1.41
C ALA A 170 21.69 -16.12 0.57
N LEU A 171 21.32 -15.00 1.20
CA LEU A 171 20.78 -13.84 0.48
C LEU A 171 21.80 -13.21 -0.47
N ARG A 172 23.08 -13.13 -0.05
CA ARG A 172 24.17 -12.65 -0.90
C ARG A 172 24.42 -13.57 -2.08
N GLU A 173 24.39 -14.89 -1.86
CA GLU A 173 24.54 -15.88 -2.93
C GLU A 173 23.39 -15.79 -3.95
N LEU A 174 22.15 -15.72 -3.46
CA LEU A 174 20.96 -15.53 -4.30
C LEU A 174 21.04 -14.22 -5.09
N ALA A 175 21.45 -13.11 -4.48
CA ALA A 175 21.62 -11.85 -5.18
C ALA A 175 22.74 -11.90 -6.23
N ALA A 176 23.87 -12.53 -5.90
CA ALA A 176 25.00 -12.69 -6.81
C ALA A 176 24.66 -13.57 -8.02
N SER A 177 23.78 -14.57 -7.86
CA SER A 177 23.24 -15.38 -8.95
C SER A 177 22.17 -14.65 -9.80
N GLY A 178 21.82 -13.41 -9.45
CA GLY A 178 20.85 -12.59 -10.18
C GLY A 178 19.39 -12.83 -9.76
N THR A 179 19.14 -13.52 -8.65
CA THR A 179 17.78 -13.70 -8.11
C THR A 179 17.23 -12.34 -7.67
N PRO A 180 16.17 -11.83 -8.30
CA PRO A 180 15.57 -10.57 -7.91
C PRO A 180 14.63 -10.76 -6.71
N ASN A 181 14.22 -9.64 -6.09
CA ASN A 181 13.17 -9.60 -5.06
C ASN A 181 13.44 -10.54 -3.87
N LEU A 182 14.54 -10.31 -3.16
CA LEU A 182 14.89 -11.10 -1.97
C LEU A 182 14.30 -10.48 -0.70
N GLY A 183 14.07 -11.32 0.31
CA GLY A 183 13.57 -10.85 1.59
C GLY A 183 13.90 -11.73 2.78
N VAL A 184 13.50 -11.26 3.95
CA VAL A 184 13.59 -11.99 5.22
C VAL A 184 12.22 -12.00 5.86
N VAL A 185 11.77 -13.16 6.31
CA VAL A 185 10.48 -13.32 7.01
C VAL A 185 10.73 -13.67 8.48
N PRO A 186 10.22 -12.88 9.44
CA PRO A 186 10.29 -13.24 10.85
C PRO A 186 9.30 -14.37 11.17
N GLY A 187 9.79 -15.46 11.75
CA GLY A 187 8.99 -16.58 12.24
C GLY A 187 8.69 -16.46 13.74
N THR A 188 7.59 -17.08 14.18
CA THR A 188 7.24 -17.27 15.60
C THR A 188 6.87 -18.73 15.85
N VAL A 189 7.24 -19.30 17.00
CA VAL A 189 7.00 -20.71 17.33
C VAL A 189 5.50 -21.04 17.23
N PRO A 190 4.56 -20.26 17.81
CA PRO A 190 3.14 -20.57 17.69
C PRO A 190 2.63 -20.58 16.25
N SER A 191 3.10 -19.65 15.40
CA SER A 191 2.71 -19.64 13.98
C SER A 191 3.30 -20.80 13.20
N TYR A 192 4.51 -21.26 13.55
CA TYR A 192 5.13 -22.43 12.90
C TYR A 192 4.46 -23.73 13.31
N GLU A 193 4.11 -23.89 14.59
CA GLU A 193 3.35 -25.03 15.08
C GLU A 193 1.97 -25.12 14.43
N ALA A 194 1.28 -23.99 14.31
CA ALA A 194 0.00 -23.93 13.61
C ALA A 194 0.14 -24.33 12.12
N PHE A 195 1.23 -23.93 11.47
CA PHE A 195 1.54 -24.34 10.10
C PHE A 195 1.85 -25.84 9.99
N ALA A 196 2.70 -26.37 10.88
CA ALA A 196 2.99 -27.80 10.93
C ALA A 196 1.74 -28.65 11.13
N ALA A 197 0.85 -28.21 12.02
CA ALA A 197 -0.44 -28.86 12.24
C ALA A 197 -1.34 -28.80 11.00
N SER A 198 -1.38 -27.68 10.27
CA SER A 198 -2.19 -27.57 9.04
C SER A 198 -1.66 -28.43 7.90
N GLU A 199 -0.35 -28.63 7.83
CA GLU A 199 0.30 -29.51 6.83
C GLU A 199 0.31 -30.99 7.25
N GLY A 200 -0.17 -31.31 8.46
CA GLY A 200 -0.13 -32.67 9.00
C GLY A 200 1.30 -33.22 9.19
N ALA A 201 2.26 -32.32 9.37
CA ALA A 201 3.69 -32.62 9.49
C ALA A 201 4.20 -32.41 10.93
N SER A 202 5.37 -32.98 11.24
CA SER A 202 6.02 -32.73 12.53
C SER A 202 6.74 -31.38 12.51
N PRO A 203 6.66 -30.54 13.55
CA PRO A 203 7.49 -29.34 13.68
C PRO A 203 9.00 -29.63 13.68
N THR A 204 9.41 -30.88 13.95
CA THR A 204 10.82 -31.30 13.91
C THR A 204 11.33 -31.64 12.52
N ASP A 205 10.48 -31.63 11.49
CA ASP A 205 10.89 -31.92 10.12
C ASP A 205 11.59 -30.69 9.50
N PRO A 206 12.91 -30.74 9.21
CA PRO A 206 13.63 -29.59 8.67
C PRO A 206 13.12 -29.18 7.28
N ALA A 207 12.50 -30.09 6.51
CA ALA A 207 11.92 -29.76 5.21
C ALA A 207 10.72 -28.80 5.30
N LEU A 208 10.14 -28.63 6.50
CA LEU A 208 9.00 -27.76 6.73
C LEU A 208 9.40 -26.29 6.89
N LEU A 209 10.62 -26.00 7.36
CA LEU A 209 11.14 -24.63 7.58
C LEU A 209 11.11 -23.76 6.30
N PRO A 210 11.64 -24.19 5.14
CA PRO A 210 11.56 -23.40 3.91
C PRO A 210 10.13 -23.26 3.36
N GLN A 211 9.26 -24.25 3.60
CA GLN A 211 7.85 -24.18 3.22
C GLN A 211 7.13 -23.11 4.04
N TYR A 212 7.37 -23.10 5.36
CA TYR A 212 6.85 -22.08 6.26
C TYR A 212 7.33 -20.67 5.86
N ALA A 213 8.62 -20.51 5.53
CA ALA A 213 9.17 -19.26 5.02
C ALA A 213 8.44 -18.77 3.76
N THR A 214 8.20 -19.70 2.82
CA THR A 214 7.44 -19.43 1.59
C THR A 214 6.01 -19.01 1.89
N THR A 215 5.33 -19.66 2.83
CA THR A 215 3.97 -19.28 3.25
C THR A 215 3.94 -17.88 3.89
N LEU A 216 4.92 -17.52 4.71
CA LEU A 216 5.02 -16.16 5.27
C LEU A 216 5.27 -15.11 4.18
N ALA A 217 6.15 -15.41 3.22
CA ALA A 217 6.41 -14.52 2.09
C ALA A 217 5.15 -14.33 1.22
N ALA A 218 4.41 -15.42 0.97
CA ALA A 218 3.13 -15.39 0.25
C ALA A 218 2.05 -14.56 0.95
N ARG A 219 2.14 -14.39 2.27
CA ARG A 219 1.26 -13.53 3.07
C ARG A 219 1.72 -12.07 3.15
N GLY A 220 2.81 -11.71 2.46
CA GLY A 220 3.34 -10.35 2.45
C GLY A 220 4.10 -9.96 3.71
N LEU A 221 4.57 -10.94 4.50
CA LEU A 221 5.29 -10.71 5.76
C LEU A 221 6.81 -10.56 5.57
N ALA A 222 7.29 -10.58 4.33
CA ALA A 222 8.71 -10.45 4.03
C ALA A 222 9.17 -8.98 4.09
N VAL A 223 10.27 -8.74 4.79
CA VAL A 223 11.01 -7.49 4.75
C VAL A 223 12.02 -7.56 3.61
N ALA A 224 12.09 -6.50 2.79
CA ALA A 224 12.97 -6.46 1.64
C ALA A 224 14.46 -6.55 2.04
N TRP A 225 15.23 -7.31 1.28
CA TRP A 225 16.68 -7.41 1.40
C TRP A 225 17.37 -7.09 0.05
N PRO A 226 18.45 -6.27 0.03
CA PRO A 226 18.98 -5.56 1.18
C PRO A 226 18.03 -4.44 1.63
N PRO A 227 17.97 -4.13 2.95
CA PRO A 227 17.27 -2.96 3.44
C PRO A 227 17.74 -1.68 2.74
N GLN A 228 16.86 -0.69 2.62
CA GLN A 228 17.21 0.61 2.04
C GLN A 228 18.37 1.27 2.81
N ARG A 229 19.14 2.12 2.12
CA ARG A 229 20.28 2.82 2.74
C ARG A 229 19.82 3.60 3.99
N GLY A 230 20.48 3.37 5.12
CA GLY A 230 20.17 4.00 6.40
C GLY A 230 19.04 3.32 7.19
N ALA A 231 18.34 2.34 6.61
CA ALA A 231 17.36 1.55 7.35
C ALA A 231 18.04 0.61 8.36
N ALA A 232 17.29 0.27 9.42
CA ALA A 232 17.71 -0.70 10.41
C ALA A 232 17.98 -2.08 9.78
N CYS A 233 18.89 -2.83 10.38
CA CYS A 233 19.23 -4.18 9.93
C CYS A 233 18.05 -5.15 10.15
N TRP A 234 17.86 -6.05 9.21
CA TRP A 234 16.81 -7.08 9.23
C TRP A 234 16.87 -8.00 10.46
N CYS A 235 18.03 -8.13 11.12
CA CYS A 235 18.21 -8.99 12.30
C CYS A 235 17.59 -8.43 13.60
N GLY A 236 17.01 -7.21 13.57
CA GLY A 236 16.37 -6.58 14.72
C GLY A 236 17.31 -5.79 15.64
N SER A 237 18.59 -5.62 15.30
CA SER A 237 19.59 -4.92 16.13
C SER A 237 19.42 -3.39 16.22
N GLN A 238 18.45 -2.80 15.50
CA GLN A 238 18.23 -1.35 15.33
C GLN A 238 19.41 -0.57 14.72
N ARG A 239 20.58 -1.18 14.54
CA ARG A 239 21.73 -0.59 13.87
C ARG A 239 21.48 -0.50 12.37
N PRO A 240 22.02 0.51 11.65
CA PRO A 240 21.93 0.58 10.20
C PRO A 240 22.46 -0.70 9.55
N TYR A 241 21.79 -1.20 8.50
CA TYR A 241 22.20 -2.44 7.80
C TYR A 241 23.69 -2.40 7.41
N GLY A 242 24.15 -1.33 6.79
CA GLY A 242 25.55 -1.16 6.34
C GLY A 242 26.61 -1.19 7.46
N GLU A 243 26.21 -1.00 8.72
CA GLU A 243 27.09 -1.08 9.89
C GLU A 243 26.93 -2.40 10.66
N CYS A 244 25.96 -3.23 10.28
CA CYS A 244 25.64 -4.50 10.89
C CYS A 244 25.99 -5.65 9.93
N HIS A 245 25.02 -6.24 9.24
CA HIS A 245 25.26 -7.35 8.30
C HIS A 245 25.61 -6.88 6.87
N GLY A 246 25.48 -5.59 6.60
CA GLY A 246 25.82 -4.96 5.33
C GLY A 246 27.31 -4.61 5.17
N THR A 247 28.16 -4.88 6.17
CA THR A 247 29.61 -4.65 6.08
C THR A 247 30.24 -5.68 5.14
N GLU A 248 30.93 -5.24 4.09
CA GLU A 248 31.75 -6.12 3.25
C GLU A 248 32.92 -6.67 4.09
N GLY A 249 32.83 -7.90 4.60
CA GLY A 249 34.00 -8.54 5.25
C GLY A 249 33.76 -9.61 6.30
N ALA A 250 33.02 -10.67 5.98
CA ALA A 250 33.15 -11.95 6.71
C ALA A 250 33.44 -13.10 5.74
N VAL A 251 34.42 -12.91 4.84
CA VAL A 251 35.14 -14.04 4.27
C VAL A 251 36.26 -14.35 5.24
N ALA A 252 36.10 -15.42 6.03
CA ALA A 252 37.18 -15.95 6.85
C ALA A 252 38.35 -16.36 5.95
N THR A 253 39.41 -15.59 5.93
CA THR A 253 40.70 -16.03 5.41
C THR A 253 41.34 -16.97 6.43
N ASP A 254 41.31 -18.26 6.10
CA ASP A 254 42.07 -19.32 6.74
C ASP A 254 43.58 -19.07 6.58
N ARG A 255 44.34 -19.20 7.67
CA ARG A 255 45.81 -19.23 7.68
C ARG A 255 46.34 -20.06 8.83
#